data_AF-A0A0J0V146-F1
#
_entry.id   AF-A0A0J0V146-F1
#
_cell.length_a   1.000
_cell.length_b   1.000
_cell.length_c   1.000
_cell.angle_alpha   90.00
_cell.angle_beta   90.00
_cell.angle_gamma   90.00
#
_symmetry.space_group_name_H-M   'P 1'
#
loop_
_entity.id
_entity.type
_entity.pdbx_description
1 polymer ?
#
loop_
_entity_poly.entity_id
_entity_poly.type
_entity_poly.pdbx_seq_one_letter_code
_entity_poly.pdbx_strand_id
1 'polypeptide(L)'
;MKPKERFSIIQELSNTYPIAWLCQLAGVSRSGYYRWMNQQGIVTEKQKENEQIKQMILECHQKVNGIYGYYRVKAWIKRNYGKTVNHKRVYRLMKELGVQAKIRRKKPKYKAGKENIVASNVLNRDFVATAANQKWVTDITYVPFQGTYLYLSAIKD
;
A
#
# COMPACT_ATOMS: atom_id res chain seq x y z
N MET A 1 -14.32 -26.37 9.28
CA MET A 1 -15.33 -26.06 8.23
C MET A 1 -16.17 -24.87 8.67
N LYS A 2 -16.24 -23.81 7.85
CA LYS A 2 -17.04 -22.62 8.14
C LYS A 2 -18.54 -22.96 8.04
N PRO A 3 -19.43 -22.26 8.78
CA PRO A 3 -20.87 -22.53 8.73
C PRO A 3 -21.49 -22.52 7.33
N LYS A 4 -21.03 -21.62 6.44
CA LYS A 4 -21.48 -21.56 5.04
C LYS A 4 -21.16 -22.81 4.23
N GLU A 5 -19.99 -23.41 4.46
CA GLU A 5 -19.57 -24.63 3.76
C GLU A 5 -20.46 -25.81 4.18
N ARG A 6 -20.83 -25.89 5.47
CA ARG A 6 -21.77 -26.89 5.98
C ARG A 6 -23.15 -26.74 5.35
N PHE A 7 -23.66 -25.51 5.24
CA PHE A 7 -24.94 -25.26 4.57
C PHE A 7 -24.93 -25.62 3.07
N SER A 8 -23.80 -25.41 2.38
CA SER A 8 -23.63 -25.84 0.98
C SER A 8 -23.79 -27.36 0.82
N ILE A 9 -23.13 -28.14 1.68
CA ILE A 9 -23.24 -29.60 1.67
C ILE A 9 -24.68 -30.04 1.99
N ILE A 10 -25.33 -29.42 2.97
CA ILE A 10 -26.73 -29.72 3.30
C ILE A 10 -27.63 -29.46 2.08
N GLN A 11 -27.41 -28.38 1.33
CA GLN A 11 -28.18 -28.04 0.14
C GLN A 11 -27.97 -29.03 -1.02
N GLU A 12 -26.76 -29.57 -1.18
CA GLU A 12 -26.48 -30.61 -2.19
C GLU A 12 -27.17 -31.94 -1.83
N LEU A 13 -27.17 -32.30 -0.55
CA LEU A 13 -27.76 -33.54 -0.04
C LEU A 13 -29.27 -33.45 0.25
N SER A 14 -29.86 -32.25 0.23
CA SER A 14 -31.28 -32.05 0.58
C SER A 14 -32.25 -32.73 -0.37
N ASN A 15 -31.81 -33.08 -1.58
CA ASN A 15 -32.62 -33.82 -2.55
C ASN A 15 -32.76 -35.30 -2.21
N THR A 16 -31.86 -35.84 -1.39
CA THR A 16 -31.82 -37.27 -1.03
C THR A 16 -32.21 -37.51 0.42
N TYR A 17 -31.90 -36.57 1.32
CA TYR A 17 -32.11 -36.74 2.76
C TYR A 17 -32.88 -35.58 3.40
N PRO A 18 -33.63 -35.84 4.49
CA PRO A 18 -34.33 -34.79 5.21
C PRO A 18 -33.39 -33.71 5.79
N ILE A 19 -33.71 -32.45 5.54
CA ILE A 19 -32.92 -31.29 6.00
C ILE A 19 -32.73 -31.28 7.52
N ALA A 20 -33.74 -31.71 8.29
CA ALA A 20 -33.66 -31.79 9.75
C ALA A 20 -32.54 -32.73 10.21
N TRP A 21 -32.41 -33.89 9.55
CA TRP A 21 -31.39 -34.88 9.85
C TRP A 21 -30.00 -34.39 9.43
N LEU A 22 -29.89 -33.81 8.23
CA LEU A 22 -28.63 -33.22 7.74
C LEU A 22 -28.13 -32.07 8.63
N CYS A 23 -29.04 -31.19 9.10
CA CYS A 23 -28.70 -30.10 10.00
C CYS A 23 -28.20 -30.61 11.36
N GLN A 24 -28.85 -31.66 11.90
CA GLN A 24 -28.43 -32.30 13.15
C GLN A 24 -27.03 -32.94 12.99
N LEU A 25 -26.80 -33.67 11.90
CA LEU A 25 -25.52 -34.33 11.61
C LEU A 25 -24.38 -33.32 11.42
N ALA A 26 -24.65 -32.19 10.77
CA ALA A 26 -23.67 -31.11 10.56
C ALA A 26 -23.50 -30.18 11.78
N GLY A 27 -24.28 -30.38 12.85
CA GLY A 27 -24.24 -29.54 14.06
C GLY A 27 -24.62 -28.09 13.80
N VAL A 28 -25.64 -27.84 12.98
CA VAL A 28 -26.14 -26.49 12.65
C VAL A 28 -27.65 -26.39 12.87
N SER A 29 -28.15 -25.18 13.13
CA SER A 29 -29.59 -24.96 13.30
C SER A 29 -30.32 -24.93 11.95
N ARG A 30 -31.53 -25.50 11.91
CA ARG A 30 -32.44 -25.41 10.75
C ARG A 30 -32.75 -23.96 10.37
N SER A 31 -32.96 -23.10 11.36
CA SER A 31 -33.21 -21.67 11.14
C SER A 31 -32.00 -20.95 10.51
N GLY A 32 -30.78 -21.36 10.85
CA GLY A 32 -29.56 -20.87 10.23
C GLY A 32 -29.45 -21.29 8.76
N TYR A 33 -29.79 -22.55 8.46
CA TYR A 33 -29.82 -23.07 7.10
C TYR A 33 -30.81 -22.32 6.22
N TYR A 34 -32.08 -22.21 6.62
CA TYR A 34 -33.08 -21.51 5.82
C TYR A 34 -32.79 -20.01 5.68
N ARG A 35 -32.21 -19.39 6.72
CA ARG A 35 -31.75 -17.99 6.62
C ARG A 35 -30.63 -17.84 5.59
N TRP A 36 -29.68 -18.77 5.56
CA TRP A 36 -28.61 -18.79 4.56
C TRP A 36 -29.18 -19.05 3.15
N MET A 37 -30.11 -19.99 3.02
CA MET A 37 -30.79 -20.33 1.77
C MET A 37 -31.56 -19.13 1.21
N ASN A 38 -32.33 -18.43 2.05
CA ASN A 38 -33.07 -17.24 1.65
C ASN A 38 -32.15 -16.04 1.32
N GLN A 39 -30.90 -16.06 1.79
CA GLN A 39 -29.89 -15.04 1.45
C GLN A 39 -29.03 -15.45 0.24
N GLN A 40 -29.14 -16.67 -0.26
CA GLN A 40 -28.49 -17.10 -1.50
C GLN A 40 -29.03 -16.26 -2.67
N GLY A 41 -28.16 -15.55 -3.37
CA GLY A 41 -28.51 -14.71 -4.51
C GLY A 41 -28.97 -13.28 -4.18
N ILE A 42 -29.24 -12.95 -2.91
CA ILE A 42 -29.57 -11.56 -2.53
C ILE A 42 -28.29 -10.78 -2.30
N VAL A 43 -27.96 -9.89 -3.24
CA VAL A 43 -26.85 -8.94 -3.06
C VAL A 43 -27.30 -7.83 -2.11
N THR A 44 -26.77 -7.86 -0.89
CA THR A 44 -27.05 -6.81 0.11
C THR A 44 -26.45 -5.47 -0.35
N GLU A 45 -27.07 -4.35 0.02
CA GLU A 45 -26.55 -3.01 -0.27
C GLU A 45 -25.07 -2.85 0.17
N LYS A 46 -24.72 -3.43 1.32
CA LYS A 46 -23.34 -3.47 1.82
C LYS A 46 -22.37 -4.23 0.93
N GLN A 47 -22.83 -5.28 0.24
CA GLN A 47 -22.01 -6.01 -0.73
C GLN A 47 -21.82 -5.18 -1.99
N LYS A 48 -22.88 -4.55 -2.52
CA LYS A 48 -22.76 -3.60 -3.64
C LYS A 48 -21.76 -2.49 -3.32
N GLU A 49 -21.85 -1.92 -2.13
CA GLU A 49 -20.94 -0.88 -1.68
C GLU A 49 -19.49 -1.39 -1.55
N ASN A 50 -19.29 -2.62 -1.09
CA ASN A 50 -17.95 -3.23 -1.05
C ASN A 50 -17.38 -3.41 -2.46
N GLU A 51 -18.19 -3.85 -3.43
CA GLU A 51 -17.75 -3.99 -4.82
C GLU A 51 -17.40 -2.63 -5.44
N GLN A 52 -18.19 -1.59 -5.19
CA GLN A 52 -17.83 -0.22 -5.59
C GLN A 52 -16.48 0.21 -5.01
N ILE A 53 -16.26 -0.01 -3.72
CA ILE A 53 -14.99 0.34 -3.06
C ILE A 53 -13.84 -0.48 -3.63
N LYS A 54 -14.05 -1.77 -3.93
CA LYS A 54 -13.04 -2.62 -4.59
C LYS A 54 -12.63 -2.05 -5.95
N GLN A 55 -13.57 -1.59 -6.75
CA GLN A 55 -13.27 -0.94 -8.02
C GLN A 55 -12.43 0.33 -7.84
N MET A 56 -12.79 1.18 -6.88
CA MET A 56 -11.99 2.37 -6.55
C MET A 56 -10.56 2.00 -6.08
N ILE A 57 -10.41 0.92 -5.31
CA ILE A 57 -9.10 0.42 -4.88
C ILE A 57 -8.25 -0.03 -6.08
N LEU A 58 -8.84 -0.78 -7.02
CA LEU A 58 -8.15 -1.26 -8.22
C LEU A 58 -7.73 -0.10 -9.12
N GLU A 59 -8.61 0.88 -9.34
CA GLU A 59 -8.30 2.10 -10.10
C GLU A 59 -7.13 2.87 -9.45
N CYS A 60 -7.17 3.05 -8.13
CA CYS A 60 -6.08 3.67 -7.38
C CYS A 60 -4.77 2.92 -7.60
N HIS A 61 -4.80 1.59 -7.50
CA HIS A 61 -3.61 0.75 -7.58
C HIS A 61 -2.96 0.83 -8.96
N GLN A 62 -3.76 0.80 -10.03
CA GLN A 62 -3.29 0.96 -11.40
C GLN A 62 -2.69 2.37 -11.62
N LYS A 63 -3.41 3.43 -11.24
CA LYS A 63 -2.94 4.82 -11.44
C LYS A 63 -1.61 5.13 -10.77
N VAL A 64 -1.36 4.54 -9.61
CA VAL A 64 -0.12 4.78 -8.84
C VAL A 64 0.88 3.63 -8.95
N ASN A 65 0.69 2.71 -9.92
CA ASN A 65 1.55 1.54 -10.15
C ASN A 65 1.80 0.68 -8.90
N GLY A 66 0.83 0.65 -7.98
CA GLY A 66 0.88 -0.10 -6.74
C GLY A 66 1.72 0.51 -5.63
N ILE A 67 2.11 1.79 -5.71
CA ILE A 67 2.91 2.45 -4.68
C ILE A 67 2.13 2.62 -3.36
N TYR A 68 0.80 2.72 -3.43
CA TYR A 68 -0.02 3.11 -2.28
C TYR A 68 -0.44 1.90 -1.43
N GLY A 69 -0.19 1.98 -0.13
CA GLY A 69 -0.80 1.11 0.88
C GLY A 69 -2.18 1.59 1.32
N TYR A 70 -2.88 0.78 2.11
CA TYR A 70 -4.30 0.99 2.44
C TYR A 70 -4.63 2.36 3.06
N TYR A 71 -3.72 2.96 3.84
CA TYR A 71 -3.90 4.34 4.36
C TYR A 71 -3.92 5.37 3.24
N ARG A 72 -3.00 5.25 2.27
CA ARG A 72 -2.93 6.17 1.12
C ARG A 72 -4.06 5.91 0.13
N VAL A 73 -4.47 4.65 -0.05
CA VAL A 73 -5.66 4.30 -0.83
C VAL A 73 -6.93 4.89 -0.21
N LYS A 74 -7.10 4.82 1.12
CA LYS A 74 -8.20 5.51 1.83
C LYS A 74 -8.21 7.01 1.52
N ALA A 75 -7.06 7.67 1.63
CA ALA A 75 -6.95 9.11 1.37
C ALA A 75 -7.27 9.44 -0.10
N TRP A 76 -6.81 8.59 -1.02
CA TRP A 76 -7.10 8.71 -2.45
C TRP A 76 -8.59 8.57 -2.75
N ILE A 77 -9.27 7.56 -2.17
CA ILE A 77 -10.71 7.38 -2.32
C ILE A 77 -11.48 8.61 -1.81
N LYS A 78 -11.09 9.14 -0.63
CA LYS A 78 -11.71 10.35 -0.09
C LYS A 78 -11.51 11.55 -1.02
N ARG A 79 -10.31 11.73 -1.57
CA ARG A 79 -9.97 12.86 -2.45
C ARG A 79 -10.67 12.78 -3.81
N ASN A 80 -10.79 11.59 -4.38
CA ASN A 80 -11.25 11.40 -5.75
C ASN A 80 -12.76 11.18 -5.87
N TYR A 81 -13.41 10.62 -4.84
CA TYR A 81 -14.85 10.33 -4.87
C TYR A 81 -15.62 10.96 -3.70
N GLY A 82 -14.97 11.75 -2.84
CA GLY A 82 -15.60 12.30 -1.63
C GLY A 82 -16.02 11.25 -0.58
N LYS A 83 -15.71 9.97 -0.81
CA LYS A 83 -16.23 8.87 0.00
C LYS A 83 -15.34 8.58 1.21
N THR A 84 -15.91 8.65 2.40
CA THR A 84 -15.19 8.35 3.65
C THR A 84 -15.33 6.87 3.99
N VAL A 85 -14.21 6.14 3.93
CA VAL A 85 -14.16 4.70 4.22
C VAL A 85 -13.19 4.43 5.39
N ASN A 86 -13.56 3.53 6.30
CA ASN A 86 -12.67 3.10 7.38
C ASN A 86 -11.43 2.38 6.82
N HIS A 87 -10.24 2.70 7.34
CA HIS A 87 -8.98 2.10 6.93
C HIS A 87 -8.98 0.56 7.09
N LYS A 88 -9.64 0.01 8.12
CA LYS A 88 -9.77 -1.45 8.32
C LYS A 88 -10.60 -2.10 7.21
N ARG A 89 -11.63 -1.40 6.72
CA ARG A 89 -12.46 -1.86 5.59
C ARG A 89 -11.64 -1.87 4.30
N VAL A 90 -10.89 -0.80 4.03
CA VAL A 90 -9.98 -0.74 2.87
C VAL A 90 -8.94 -1.86 2.94
N TYR A 91 -8.31 -2.07 4.11
CA TYR A 91 -7.34 -3.14 4.31
C TYR A 91 -7.94 -4.53 4.03
N ARG A 92 -9.12 -4.83 4.59
CA ARG A 92 -9.82 -6.10 4.33
C ARG A 92 -10.10 -6.30 2.84
N LEU A 93 -10.63 -5.27 2.16
CA LEU A 93 -10.96 -5.36 0.73
C LEU A 93 -9.72 -5.49 -0.15
N MET A 94 -8.62 -4.79 0.17
CA MET A 94 -7.34 -4.98 -0.50
C MET A 94 -6.82 -6.42 -0.36
N LYS A 95 -6.94 -7.00 0.84
CA LYS A 95 -6.55 -8.39 1.09
C LYS A 95 -7.41 -9.37 0.29
N GLU A 96 -8.73 -9.14 0.21
CA GLU A 96 -9.64 -9.94 -0.63
C GLU A 96 -9.30 -9.86 -2.13
N LEU A 97 -8.82 -8.69 -2.59
CA LEU A 97 -8.37 -8.48 -3.97
C LEU A 97 -6.95 -9.00 -4.25
N GLY A 98 -6.19 -9.42 -3.24
CA GLY A 98 -4.78 -9.78 -3.39
C GLY A 98 -3.86 -8.58 -3.70
N VAL A 99 -4.32 -7.37 -3.44
CA VAL A 99 -3.61 -6.13 -3.80
C VAL A 99 -2.82 -5.61 -2.61
N GLN A 100 -1.55 -5.30 -2.83
CA GLN A 100 -0.64 -4.77 -1.82
C GLN A 100 0.25 -3.65 -2.37
N ALA A 101 0.79 -2.85 -1.46
CA ALA A 101 1.76 -1.82 -1.80
C ALA A 101 3.08 -2.44 -2.22
N LYS A 102 3.64 -1.99 -3.35
CA LYS A 102 4.98 -2.34 -3.80
C LYS A 102 6.01 -1.61 -2.96
N ILE A 103 6.72 -2.35 -2.11
CA ILE A 103 7.85 -1.83 -1.34
C ILE A 103 9.06 -1.78 -2.27
N ARG A 104 9.58 -0.59 -2.56
CA ARG A 104 10.85 -0.45 -3.29
C ARG A 104 12.00 -0.98 -2.43
N ARG A 105 12.89 -1.79 -3.02
CA ARG A 105 14.14 -2.17 -2.36
C ARG A 105 14.92 -0.90 -2.02
N LYS A 106 15.38 -0.79 -0.78
CA LYS A 106 16.26 0.29 -0.34
C LYS A 106 17.54 0.24 -1.20
N LYS A 107 17.93 1.36 -1.81
CA LYS A 107 19.21 1.43 -2.53
C LYS A 107 20.34 1.07 -1.56
N PRO A 108 21.34 0.26 -1.97
CA PRO A 108 22.50 0.02 -1.13
C PRO A 108 23.15 1.35 -0.77
N LYS A 109 23.67 1.46 0.46
CA LYS A 109 24.45 2.64 0.86
C LYS A 109 25.65 2.74 -0.08
N TYR A 110 25.89 3.95 -0.61
CA TYR A 110 27.11 4.26 -1.34
C TYR A 110 28.31 3.89 -0.47
N LYS A 111 29.18 3.01 -0.97
CA LYS A 111 30.47 2.73 -0.34
C LYS A 111 31.44 3.76 -0.91
N ALA A 112 31.82 4.75 -0.11
CA ALA A 112 32.92 5.64 -0.47
C ALA A 112 34.17 4.78 -0.71
N GLY A 113 34.90 5.05 -1.80
CA GLY A 113 36.21 4.45 -2.03
C GLY A 113 37.21 4.88 -0.94
N LYS A 114 38.39 4.26 -0.92
CA LYS A 114 39.50 4.77 -0.09
C LYS A 114 39.91 6.15 -0.63
N GLU A 115 39.88 7.17 0.21
CA GLU A 115 40.44 8.48 -0.09
C GLU A 115 41.97 8.34 -0.22
N ASN A 116 42.53 8.77 -1.35
CA ASN A 116 43.97 8.64 -1.61
C ASN A 116 44.80 9.76 -0.93
N ILE A 117 44.16 10.90 -0.58
CA ILE A 117 44.80 12.04 0.09
C ILE A 117 43.77 12.64 1.06
N VAL A 118 43.94 12.38 2.35
CA VAL A 118 43.13 13.02 3.41
C VAL A 118 43.87 14.27 3.84
N ALA A 119 43.49 15.42 3.29
CA ALA A 119 43.94 16.70 3.84
C ALA A 119 43.32 16.89 5.23
N SER A 120 44.08 17.43 6.18
CA SER A 120 43.52 17.78 7.50
C SER A 120 42.36 18.75 7.33
N ASN A 121 41.21 18.46 7.93
CA ASN A 121 40.06 19.37 7.92
C ASN A 121 40.33 20.57 8.82
N VAL A 122 41.03 21.58 8.28
CA VAL A 122 41.40 22.81 8.99
C VAL A 122 40.17 23.65 9.33
N LEU A 123 39.14 23.64 8.48
CA LEU A 123 37.92 24.42 8.67
C LEU A 123 37.10 23.90 9.86
N ASN A 124 37.07 22.58 10.08
CA ASN A 124 36.41 21.91 11.21
C ASN A 124 35.00 22.43 11.55
N ARG A 125 34.20 22.77 10.53
CA ARG A 125 32.85 23.37 10.63
C ARG A 125 32.79 24.76 11.30
N ASP A 126 33.92 25.43 11.48
CA ASP A 126 33.98 26.82 11.89
C ASP A 126 33.90 27.73 10.66
N PHE A 127 32.68 28.14 10.30
CA PHE A 127 32.41 29.01 9.15
C PHE A 127 32.44 30.50 9.48
N VAL A 128 32.76 30.89 10.72
CA VAL A 128 32.75 32.30 11.12
C VAL A 128 34.09 32.95 10.74
N ALA A 129 34.05 34.00 9.92
CA ALA A 129 35.21 34.82 9.57
C ALA A 129 35.03 36.25 10.10
N THR A 130 36.11 36.87 10.55
CA THR A 130 36.12 38.24 11.09
C THR A 130 36.43 39.30 10.02
N ALA A 131 37.07 38.87 8.93
CA ALA A 131 37.34 39.67 7.74
C ALA A 131 37.34 38.76 6.49
N ALA A 132 37.28 39.39 5.32
CA ALA A 132 37.44 38.69 4.05
C ALA A 132 38.84 38.03 3.94
N ASN A 133 38.93 37.00 3.13
CA ASN A 133 40.10 36.19 2.79
C ASN A 133 40.70 35.42 3.97
N GLN A 134 39.87 35.04 4.95
CA GLN A 134 40.29 34.24 6.10
C GLN A 134 39.97 32.76 5.94
N LYS A 135 38.88 32.42 5.23
CA LYS A 135 38.38 31.05 5.11
C LYS A 135 37.78 30.82 3.74
N TRP A 136 38.48 30.08 2.88
CA TRP A 136 37.95 29.71 1.57
C TRP A 136 37.39 28.30 1.57
N VAL A 137 36.18 28.15 1.06
CA VAL A 137 35.50 26.88 0.88
C VAL A 137 35.15 26.72 -0.59
N THR A 138 35.46 25.56 -1.14
CA THR A 138 35.18 25.26 -2.55
C THR A 138 34.26 24.06 -2.67
N ASP A 139 33.30 24.14 -3.59
CA ASP A 139 32.48 22.99 -3.98
C ASP A 139 32.53 22.82 -5.50
N ILE A 140 32.64 21.56 -5.93
CA ILE A 140 32.59 21.20 -7.36
C ILE A 140 31.28 20.48 -7.60
N THR A 141 30.45 21.08 -8.45
CA THR A 141 29.19 20.49 -8.91
C THR A 141 29.16 20.40 -10.42
N TYR A 142 28.20 19.67 -10.97
CA TYR A 142 27.99 19.60 -12.41
C TYR A 142 26.62 20.19 -12.77
N VAL A 143 26.58 20.91 -13.88
CA VAL A 143 25.38 21.55 -14.40
C VAL A 143 25.04 20.93 -15.76
N PRO A 144 23.83 20.39 -15.96
CA PRO A 144 23.43 19.86 -17.26
C PRO A 144 23.30 21.01 -18.27
N PHE A 145 23.96 20.88 -19.42
CA PHE A 145 23.90 21.87 -20.49
C PHE A 145 24.00 21.19 -21.86
N GLN A 146 22.99 21.40 -22.70
CA GLN A 146 22.93 20.91 -24.10
C GLN A 146 23.30 19.43 -24.27
N GLY A 147 22.77 18.54 -23.41
CA GLY A 147 23.02 17.10 -23.48
C GLY A 147 24.39 16.67 -22.93
N THR A 148 25.18 17.60 -22.40
CA THR A 148 26.45 17.35 -21.70
C THR A 148 26.38 17.87 -20.27
N TYR A 149 27.47 17.69 -19.51
CA TYR A 149 27.63 18.23 -18.16
C TYR A 149 28.84 19.18 -18.13
N LEU A 150 28.61 20.41 -17.67
CA LEU A 150 29.65 21.35 -17.34
C LEU A 150 30.01 21.20 -15.87
N TYR A 151 31.31 21.26 -15.54
CA TYR A 151 31.76 21.26 -14.15
C TYR A 151 31.89 22.71 -13.66
N LEU A 152 31.22 23.02 -12.56
CA LEU A 152 31.26 24.32 -11.90
C LEU A 152 32.03 24.18 -10.60
N SER A 153 33.12 24.95 -10.46
CA SER A 153 33.83 25.13 -9.20
C SER A 153 33.41 26.48 -8.60
N ALA A 154 32.70 26.44 -7.48
CA ALA A 154 32.33 27.63 -6.74
C ALA A 154 33.30 27.83 -5.58
N ILE A 155 33.75 29.07 -5.39
CA ILE A 155 34.59 29.48 -4.26
C ILE A 155 33.80 30.46 -3.43
N LYS A 156 33.73 30.20 -2.12
CA LYS A 156 33.14 31.11 -1.14
C LYS A 156 34.20 31.46 -0.10
N ASP A 157 34.27 32.75 0.20
CA ASP A 157 35.03 33.34 1.30
C ASP A 157 34.11 33.74 2.46
#